data_AF-A0A345Z4P0-F1
#
_entry.id   AF-A0A345Z4P0-F1
#
_cell.length_a   1.000
_cell.length_b   1.000
_cell.length_c   1.000
_cell.angle_alpha   90.00
_cell.angle_beta   90.00
_cell.angle_gamma   90.00
#
_symmetry.space_group_name_H-M   'P 1'
#
loop_
_entity.id
_entity.type
_entity.pdbx_description
1 polymer ?
#
loop_
_entity_poly.entity_id
_entity_poly.type
_entity_poly.pdbx_seq_one_letter_code
_entity_poly.pdbx_strand_id
1 'polypeptide(L)'
;MKRIILSLFFIIPATTSAISTISCSAKKQNNFENEVEMLDIGDIEKSIREPKPKELAKDYFNEIIETFRNWSNEVFYQTHYEIISTNKENYFSVNDEIYIRTIKDNNKIYGKIINKIVNHISLSRFQSDLELVKPLPGDEKNNFEKNLILELKNSIPAAQHEVDFKVIYDMAQNSVFSKGDLITIQSIPDSEIIKGAAILQINIFDINLINFESIKPLINEKHSIINDRVEKKINEHVFGAKINQDYKIEYSTSFEILKEGDKVKIIVDPESRFLIGDDIIFTISTFNIKELNETISKLDLDFNTNVKIYENNLEAQILDIVPYAKRGIDYIISNSSEFEFFIPGNKINLSVIESSNYLIGDSLEFVVPKVNLSKLNEEFRKIQVTPGVTEYKYFEEQFLLVLETFSPILDITDELIVSKNNLENTIYADSSISITPRENSYFFNNDLNEIVINFEFIDSEELNNFIMPALNLSAGMSNQLTKKIIKDLLSSNEKYSSLSEHLDYEIIWNSDTEFLKIGESVILKPIINSRLLKGKEIEWYPAEFGLSSIRLEIEKLNINNKNSNLENYKILNQFLIDNIPFMKENLDYTIEWFDWYEAEFENWNKQFVITFKKGQWIKNEEVIFIKIK
;
A
#
# COMPACT_ATOMS: atom_id res chain seq x y z
N MET A 1 3.43 65.43 -10.55
CA MET A 1 2.55 65.50 -9.35
C MET A 1 2.21 64.07 -8.95
N LYS A 2 2.38 63.76 -7.64
CA LYS A 2 1.51 62.92 -6.76
C LYS A 2 0.86 61.67 -7.38
N ARG A 3 0.86 60.45 -6.81
CA ARG A 3 1.14 59.89 -5.47
C ARG A 3 0.56 58.44 -5.55
N ILE A 4 1.17 57.37 -5.01
CA ILE A 4 0.82 56.62 -3.77
C ILE A 4 1.25 55.16 -4.06
N ILE A 5 2.25 54.55 -3.41
CA ILE A 5 2.32 53.86 -2.10
C ILE A 5 1.26 52.73 -1.94
N LEU A 6 1.67 51.45 -1.90
CA LEU A 6 1.76 50.65 -0.66
C LEU A 6 2.21 49.21 -0.91
N SER A 7 3.16 48.81 -0.08
CA SER A 7 3.61 47.48 0.34
C SER A 7 2.50 46.49 0.71
N LEU A 8 2.71 45.18 0.48
CA LEU A 8 3.02 44.21 1.54
C LEU A 8 3.39 42.81 1.00
N PHE A 9 4.26 42.18 1.79
CA PHE A 9 4.94 40.90 1.67
C PHE A 9 4.03 39.68 1.39
N PHE A 10 4.52 38.66 0.66
CA PHE A 10 5.05 37.40 1.22
C PHE A 10 5.62 36.45 0.11
N ILE A 11 6.95 36.21 0.20
CA ILE A 11 7.76 34.97 -0.02
C ILE A 11 7.71 34.17 -1.36
N ILE A 12 8.76 34.37 -2.19
CA ILE A 12 9.81 33.44 -2.77
C ILE A 12 9.35 32.04 -3.27
N PRO A 13 9.71 31.55 -4.49
CA PRO A 13 11.12 31.31 -4.88
C PRO A 13 11.57 31.48 -6.35
N ALA A 14 12.90 31.59 -6.48
CA ALA A 14 13.76 31.18 -7.60
C ALA A 14 13.73 31.99 -8.92
N THR A 15 14.54 33.06 -8.97
CA THR A 15 15.31 33.45 -10.17
C THR A 15 16.49 32.48 -10.33
N THR A 16 16.91 31.97 -11.48
CA THR A 16 16.69 32.33 -12.89
C THR A 16 17.19 31.18 -13.75
N SER A 17 16.45 30.83 -14.80
CA SER A 17 16.93 30.02 -15.92
C SER A 17 17.61 30.90 -16.98
N ALA A 18 18.25 30.22 -17.92
CA ALA A 18 19.38 30.67 -18.73
C ALA A 18 19.07 31.61 -19.90
N ILE A 19 20.03 32.52 -20.13
CA ILE A 19 20.75 32.81 -21.39
C ILE A 19 19.92 32.90 -22.69
N SER A 20 20.05 34.03 -23.39
CA SER A 20 20.45 34.11 -24.82
C SER A 20 20.50 35.59 -25.24
N THR A 21 21.70 36.17 -25.42
CA THR A 21 22.51 36.22 -26.65
C THR A 21 22.00 37.17 -27.74
N ILE A 22 23.00 37.76 -28.42
CA ILE A 22 23.04 38.28 -29.80
C ILE A 22 22.69 39.77 -29.98
N SER A 23 23.64 40.53 -30.56
CA SER A 23 23.60 41.01 -31.97
C SER A 23 24.55 42.24 -32.10
N CYS A 24 25.27 42.55 -33.19
CA CYS A 24 25.07 42.23 -34.60
C CYS A 24 26.28 42.72 -35.43
N SER A 25 26.63 41.98 -36.49
CA SER A 25 27.13 42.39 -37.83
C SER A 25 28.33 43.37 -38.01
N ALA A 26 28.86 43.38 -39.25
CA ALA A 26 30.26 43.62 -39.58
C ALA A 26 30.69 45.09 -39.88
N LYS A 27 32.00 45.32 -39.61
CA LYS A 27 32.97 46.33 -40.09
C LYS A 27 32.96 47.78 -39.53
N LYS A 28 33.95 47.94 -38.63
CA LYS A 28 34.87 49.07 -38.35
C LYS A 28 34.38 50.26 -37.51
N GLN A 29 34.68 50.15 -36.21
CA GLN A 29 35.25 51.20 -35.37
C GLN A 29 36.22 50.54 -34.38
N ASN A 30 37.45 51.06 -34.29
CA ASN A 30 38.33 50.74 -33.18
C ASN A 30 37.69 51.27 -31.90
N ASN A 31 37.27 50.38 -31.01
CA ASN A 31 37.19 50.67 -29.59
C ASN A 31 38.14 49.67 -28.91
N PHE A 32 39.05 50.21 -28.10
CA PHE A 32 39.94 49.44 -27.26
C PHE A 32 39.15 48.56 -26.28
N GLU A 33 39.73 47.40 -26.00
CA GLU A 33 39.53 46.52 -24.83
C GLU A 33 38.12 45.94 -24.63
N ASN A 34 37.92 44.72 -25.13
CA ASN A 34 37.22 43.75 -24.30
C ASN A 34 38.29 43.16 -23.37
N GLU A 35 38.25 43.54 -22.10
CA GLU A 35 38.85 42.75 -21.03
C GLU A 35 38.33 41.32 -21.20
N VAL A 36 39.18 40.43 -21.73
CA VAL A 36 38.92 39.00 -21.61
C VAL A 36 39.16 38.74 -20.13
N GLU A 37 38.12 38.37 -19.38
CA GLU A 37 38.28 37.84 -18.01
C GLU A 37 39.22 36.64 -18.09
N MET A 38 40.51 36.88 -17.87
CA MET A 38 41.49 35.83 -17.74
C MET A 38 41.35 35.27 -16.32
N LEU A 39 41.48 33.95 -16.18
CA LEU A 39 41.42 33.29 -14.88
C LEU A 39 42.78 33.47 -14.16
N ASP A 40 42.79 34.00 -12.93
CA ASP A 40 44.02 34.04 -12.12
C ASP A 40 44.25 32.67 -11.47
N ILE A 41 45.33 32.01 -11.88
CA ILE A 41 45.72 30.71 -11.36
C ILE A 41 46.01 30.75 -9.85
N GLY A 42 46.42 31.90 -9.30
CA GLY A 42 46.66 32.07 -7.87
C GLY A 42 45.40 31.93 -7.01
N ASP A 43 44.23 32.28 -7.55
CA ASP A 43 42.96 32.12 -6.83
C ASP A 43 42.50 30.66 -6.77
N ILE A 44 42.81 29.89 -7.82
CA ILE A 44 42.52 28.45 -7.90
C ILE A 44 43.39 27.64 -6.93
N GLU A 45 44.60 28.13 -6.60
CA GLU A 45 45.55 27.45 -5.69
C GLU A 45 44.91 27.00 -4.38
N LYS A 46 43.99 27.79 -3.83
CA LYS A 46 43.31 27.48 -2.56
C LYS A 46 42.35 26.30 -2.69
N SER A 47 41.81 26.06 -3.89
CA SER A 47 40.94 24.92 -4.20
C SER A 47 41.72 23.64 -4.49
N ILE A 48 43.04 23.73 -4.66
CA ILE A 48 43.91 22.58 -4.91
C ILE A 48 44.56 22.17 -3.59
N ARG A 49 44.16 21.01 -3.07
CA ARG A 49 44.76 20.44 -1.85
C ARG A 49 46.20 20.01 -2.10
N GLU A 50 46.99 19.86 -1.04
CA GLU A 50 48.30 19.22 -1.14
C GLU A 50 48.15 17.74 -1.59
N PRO A 51 49.08 17.24 -2.42
CA PRO A 51 49.15 15.83 -2.77
C PRO A 51 49.52 14.99 -1.54
N LYS A 52 49.03 13.76 -1.48
CA LYS A 52 49.36 12.83 -0.39
C LYS A 52 50.44 11.83 -0.83
N PRO A 53 51.29 11.33 0.09
CA PRO A 53 52.22 10.25 -0.22
C PRO A 53 51.48 9.01 -0.73
N LYS A 54 52.05 8.32 -1.72
CA LYS A 54 51.51 7.15 -2.42
C LYS A 54 50.15 7.36 -3.10
N GLU A 55 49.72 8.60 -3.29
CA GLU A 55 48.56 8.93 -4.12
C GLU A 55 48.92 8.75 -5.62
N LEU A 56 47.97 8.23 -6.42
CA LEU A 56 48.15 8.11 -7.86
C LEU A 56 48.25 9.49 -8.51
N ALA A 57 49.38 9.76 -9.17
CA ALA A 57 49.63 11.06 -9.79
C ALA A 57 48.53 11.41 -10.82
N LYS A 58 48.03 10.41 -11.56
CA LYS A 58 46.95 10.57 -12.52
C LYS A 58 45.65 11.07 -11.88
N ASP A 59 45.27 10.52 -10.74
CA ASP A 59 44.00 10.85 -10.08
C ASP A 59 44.05 12.27 -9.51
N TYR A 60 45.15 12.61 -8.85
CA TYR A 60 45.41 13.97 -8.39
C TYR A 60 45.44 14.98 -9.55
N PHE A 61 46.05 14.62 -10.68
CA PHE A 61 46.03 15.46 -11.87
C PHE A 61 44.62 15.64 -12.43
N ASN A 62 43.80 14.59 -12.45
CA ASN A 62 42.40 14.69 -12.87
C ASN A 62 41.60 15.60 -11.93
N GLU A 63 41.82 15.52 -10.61
CA GLU A 63 41.20 16.43 -9.63
C GLU A 63 41.57 17.89 -9.90
N ILE A 64 42.85 18.17 -10.19
CA ILE A 64 43.28 19.50 -10.61
C ILE A 64 42.55 19.88 -11.91
N ILE A 65 42.46 18.99 -12.89
CA ILE A 65 41.80 19.29 -14.16
C ILE A 65 40.33 19.62 -13.97
N GLU A 66 39.62 18.86 -13.15
CA GLU A 66 38.24 19.15 -12.79
C GLU A 66 38.11 20.46 -12.05
N THR A 67 39.04 20.78 -11.14
CA THR A 67 39.08 22.08 -10.46
C THR A 67 39.14 23.22 -11.46
N PHE A 68 40.06 23.16 -12.44
CA PHE A 68 40.13 24.18 -13.49
C PHE A 68 38.88 24.24 -14.37
N ARG A 69 38.28 23.10 -14.72
CA ARG A 69 37.02 23.06 -15.48
C ARG A 69 35.85 23.68 -14.71
N ASN A 70 35.78 23.44 -13.41
CA ASN A 70 34.74 24.01 -12.55
C ASN A 70 34.85 25.54 -12.48
N TRP A 71 36.07 26.07 -12.52
CA TRP A 71 36.32 27.50 -12.61
C TRP A 71 36.02 28.06 -14.02
N SER A 72 36.38 27.33 -15.07
CA SER A 72 36.00 27.68 -16.45
C SER A 72 36.01 26.48 -17.39
N ASN A 73 34.86 26.22 -18.02
CA ASN A 73 34.72 25.19 -19.06
C ASN A 73 35.49 25.52 -20.35
N GLU A 74 35.97 26.76 -20.48
CA GLU A 74 36.77 27.20 -21.63
C GLU A 74 38.28 26.93 -21.42
N VAL A 75 38.67 26.54 -20.22
CA VAL A 75 40.05 26.25 -19.85
C VAL A 75 40.31 24.75 -19.95
N PHE A 76 41.06 24.37 -20.99
CA PHE A 76 41.42 22.98 -21.27
C PHE A 76 42.86 22.65 -20.89
N TYR A 77 43.03 21.55 -20.15
CA TYR A 77 44.32 20.92 -19.85
C TYR A 77 45.13 20.64 -21.12
N GLN A 78 46.46 20.81 -21.05
CA GLN A 78 47.43 20.71 -22.16
C GLN A 78 47.24 21.71 -23.31
N THR A 79 46.17 22.48 -23.31
CA THR A 79 45.97 23.60 -24.25
C THR A 79 46.29 24.94 -23.57
N HIS A 80 45.82 25.13 -22.32
CA HIS A 80 45.93 26.40 -21.60
C HIS A 80 46.86 26.32 -20.39
N TYR A 81 46.94 25.17 -19.74
CA TYR A 81 47.85 24.93 -18.61
C TYR A 81 48.35 23.49 -18.62
N GLU A 82 49.49 23.27 -17.97
CA GLU A 82 50.09 21.97 -17.76
C GLU A 82 50.35 21.71 -16.27
N ILE A 83 50.32 20.43 -15.91
CA ILE A 83 50.64 19.94 -14.57
C ILE A 83 51.91 19.10 -14.72
N ILE A 84 52.96 19.47 -13.98
CA ILE A 84 54.27 18.84 -14.03
C ILE A 84 54.62 18.35 -12.63
N SER A 85 54.92 17.06 -12.50
CA SER A 85 55.52 16.51 -11.28
C SER A 85 57.03 16.37 -11.46
N THR A 86 57.80 16.60 -10.39
CA THR A 86 59.26 16.34 -10.37
C THR A 86 59.57 14.87 -10.60
N ASN A 87 58.70 13.99 -10.11
CA ASN A 87 58.80 12.55 -10.28
C ASN A 87 57.78 12.05 -11.32
N LYS A 88 58.23 11.16 -12.21
CA LYS A 88 57.39 10.56 -13.28
C LYS A 88 56.84 9.20 -12.90
N GLU A 89 57.06 8.74 -11.67
CA GLU A 89 56.45 7.53 -11.15
C GLU A 89 54.92 7.66 -11.09
N ASN A 90 54.24 6.52 -11.07
CA ASN A 90 52.77 6.49 -11.03
C ASN A 90 52.19 7.02 -9.71
N TYR A 91 53.00 7.07 -8.65
CA TYR A 91 52.61 7.49 -7.31
C TYR A 91 53.54 8.56 -6.77
N PHE A 92 53.01 9.45 -5.95
CA PHE A 92 53.82 10.48 -5.29
C PHE A 92 54.65 9.93 -4.14
N SER A 93 55.92 10.33 -4.08
CA SER A 93 56.82 10.15 -2.96
C SER A 93 56.91 11.43 -2.14
N VAL A 94 57.25 11.34 -0.85
CA VAL A 94 57.46 12.53 -0.03
C VAL A 94 58.59 13.38 -0.60
N ASN A 95 58.39 14.70 -0.57
CA ASN A 95 59.18 15.74 -1.22
C ASN A 95 59.07 15.81 -2.75
N ASP A 96 58.22 14.99 -3.38
CA ASP A 96 57.85 15.27 -4.77
C ASP A 96 57.09 16.61 -4.83
N GLU A 97 57.38 17.39 -5.87
CA GLU A 97 56.80 18.70 -6.09
C GLU A 97 55.94 18.67 -7.36
N ILE A 98 54.75 19.24 -7.27
CA ILE A 98 53.83 19.39 -8.40
C ILE A 98 53.69 20.87 -8.73
N TYR A 99 54.02 21.19 -9.98
CA TYR A 99 53.95 22.51 -10.56
C TYR A 99 52.78 22.60 -11.52
N ILE A 100 51.93 23.62 -11.35
CA ILE A 100 50.86 23.93 -12.28
C ILE A 100 51.13 25.30 -12.89
N ARG A 101 51.27 25.35 -14.22
CA ARG A 101 51.62 26.58 -14.94
C ARG A 101 50.90 26.70 -16.27
N THR A 102 50.76 27.92 -16.75
CA THR A 102 50.17 28.24 -18.06
C THR A 102 51.08 27.85 -19.22
N ILE A 103 50.51 27.35 -20.32
CA ILE A 103 51.25 27.09 -21.57
C ILE A 103 51.40 28.42 -22.33
N LYS A 104 52.62 28.74 -22.78
CA LYS A 104 52.93 30.01 -23.48
C LYS A 104 51.98 30.22 -24.69
N ASP A 105 51.47 31.44 -24.84
CA ASP A 105 50.48 31.89 -25.84
C ASP A 105 49.04 31.37 -25.65
N ASN A 106 48.40 31.67 -24.51
CA ASN A 106 46.94 31.63 -24.43
C ASN A 106 46.35 32.81 -23.62
N ASN A 107 45.28 33.41 -24.14
CA ASN A 107 44.64 34.59 -23.55
C ASN A 107 43.52 34.22 -22.54
N LYS A 108 43.64 33.07 -21.86
CA LYS A 108 42.57 32.54 -20.99
C LYS A 108 42.98 32.43 -19.51
N ILE A 109 44.26 32.24 -19.20
CA ILE A 109 44.76 32.10 -17.83
C ILE A 109 46.00 32.98 -17.64
N TYR A 110 46.14 33.63 -16.48
CA TYR A 110 47.34 34.35 -16.07
C TYR A 110 47.66 34.07 -14.59
N GLY A 111 48.86 34.47 -14.14
CA GLY A 111 49.27 34.39 -12.73
C GLY A 111 50.48 33.49 -12.47
N LYS A 112 50.82 33.28 -11.20
CA LYS A 112 52.05 32.59 -10.74
C LYS A 112 51.97 31.07 -10.90
N ILE A 113 53.12 30.39 -10.93
CA ILE A 113 53.14 28.91 -10.87
C ILE A 113 52.64 28.47 -9.49
N ILE A 114 51.66 27.57 -9.44
CA ILE A 114 51.29 26.88 -8.20
C ILE A 114 52.32 25.79 -7.95
N ASN A 115 52.90 25.74 -6.75
CA ASN A 115 53.77 24.66 -6.31
C ASN A 115 53.15 23.96 -5.09
N LYS A 116 53.00 22.64 -5.16
CA LYS A 116 52.49 21.77 -4.10
C LYS A 116 53.52 20.71 -3.77
N ILE A 117 53.72 20.43 -2.49
CA ILE A 117 54.77 19.50 -2.03
C ILE A 117 54.14 18.38 -1.24
N VAL A 118 54.51 17.15 -1.59
CA VAL A 118 54.08 15.95 -0.87
C VAL A 118 54.79 15.91 0.47
N ASN A 119 54.05 16.14 1.55
CA ASN A 119 54.58 16.13 2.92
C ASN A 119 54.27 14.81 3.64
N HIS A 120 55.07 14.46 4.65
CA HIS A 120 54.71 13.38 5.57
C HIS A 120 53.39 13.71 6.29
N ILE A 121 52.60 12.67 6.54
CA ILE A 121 51.38 12.77 7.33
C ILE A 121 51.75 12.65 8.83
N SER A 122 51.37 13.64 9.64
CA SER A 122 51.66 13.62 11.07
C SER A 122 50.63 12.80 11.85
N LEU A 123 51.07 11.77 12.59
CA LEU A 123 50.19 10.95 13.43
C LEU A 123 49.46 11.76 14.51
N SER A 124 50.08 12.81 15.02
CA SER A 124 49.47 13.69 16.04
C SER A 124 48.18 14.37 15.58
N ARG A 125 47.97 14.52 14.26
CA ARG A 125 46.72 15.08 13.71
C ARG A 125 45.51 14.19 13.92
N PHE A 126 45.73 12.88 14.11
CA PHE A 126 44.67 11.89 14.29
C PHE A 126 44.43 11.57 15.76
N GLN A 127 45.04 12.31 16.70
CA GLN A 127 44.91 12.05 18.13
C GLN A 127 43.44 11.96 18.56
N SER A 128 42.62 12.96 18.18
CA SER A 128 41.19 12.99 18.51
C SER A 128 40.40 11.86 17.83
N ASP A 129 40.72 11.52 16.58
CA ASP A 129 40.06 10.44 15.85
C ASP A 129 40.38 9.07 16.48
N LEU A 130 41.63 8.89 16.91
CA LEU A 130 42.10 7.67 17.56
C LEU A 130 41.56 7.54 18.99
N GLU A 131 41.30 8.63 19.71
CA GLU A 131 40.64 8.63 21.03
C GLU A 131 39.17 8.19 20.96
N LEU A 132 38.54 8.25 19.79
CA LEU A 132 37.20 7.69 19.56
C LEU A 132 37.23 6.15 19.48
N VAL A 133 38.39 5.57 19.19
CA VAL A 133 38.58 4.12 19.14
C VAL A 133 38.77 3.59 20.55
N LYS A 134 37.67 3.27 21.23
CA LYS A 134 37.67 2.69 22.58
C LYS A 134 37.61 1.17 22.52
N PRO A 135 38.38 0.44 23.36
CA PRO A 135 38.20 -0.99 23.49
C PRO A 135 36.79 -1.26 24.01
N LEU A 136 36.09 -2.21 23.39
CA LEU A 136 34.84 -2.68 23.96
C LEU A 136 35.14 -3.46 25.25
N PRO A 137 34.24 -3.46 26.22
CA PRO A 137 34.40 -4.28 27.42
C PRO A 137 34.66 -5.74 27.06
N GLY A 138 35.79 -6.30 27.52
CA GLY A 138 36.19 -7.69 27.25
C GLY A 138 36.98 -7.91 25.96
N ASP A 139 37.30 -6.86 25.19
CA ASP A 139 38.14 -6.99 23.99
C ASP A 139 39.53 -7.52 24.34
N GLU A 140 39.94 -8.61 23.67
CA GLU A 140 41.32 -9.06 23.70
C GLU A 140 42.22 -8.01 23.08
N LYS A 141 43.40 -7.80 23.69
CA LYS A 141 44.44 -6.89 23.18
C LYS A 141 44.64 -6.99 21.67
N ASN A 142 44.73 -8.22 21.14
CA ASN A 142 44.98 -8.48 19.73
C ASN A 142 43.82 -8.06 18.81
N ASN A 143 42.57 -8.10 19.29
CA ASN A 143 41.40 -7.71 18.49
C ASN A 143 41.29 -6.19 18.46
N PHE A 144 41.48 -5.53 19.61
CA PHE A 144 41.55 -4.08 19.66
C PHE A 144 42.71 -3.54 18.81
N GLU A 145 43.89 -4.17 18.89
CA GLU A 145 45.05 -3.83 18.06
C GLU A 145 44.71 -3.88 16.56
N LYS A 146 44.05 -4.96 16.11
CA LYS A 146 43.62 -5.07 14.70
C LYS A 146 42.65 -3.96 14.32
N ASN A 147 41.68 -3.65 15.16
CA ASN A 147 40.71 -2.58 14.90
C ASN A 147 41.40 -1.21 14.84
N LEU A 148 42.31 -0.93 15.77
CA LEU A 148 43.09 0.29 15.80
C LEU A 148 43.98 0.44 14.56
N ILE A 149 44.67 -0.64 14.16
CA ILE A 149 45.47 -0.69 12.94
C ILE A 149 44.58 -0.46 11.71
N LEU A 150 43.41 -1.10 11.65
CA LEU A 150 42.48 -0.95 10.55
C LEU A 150 41.98 0.49 10.44
N GLU A 151 41.60 1.11 11.56
CA GLU A 151 41.11 2.49 11.59
C GLU A 151 42.20 3.48 11.13
N LEU A 152 43.45 3.27 11.56
CA LEU A 152 44.56 4.10 11.11
C LEU A 152 44.85 3.91 9.61
N LYS A 153 44.75 2.67 9.10
CA LYS A 153 44.89 2.38 7.66
C LYS A 153 43.75 2.96 6.83
N ASN A 154 42.53 3.00 7.37
CA ASN A 154 41.40 3.66 6.71
C ASN A 154 41.62 5.18 6.66
N SER A 155 42.11 5.76 7.75
CA SER A 155 42.42 7.19 7.85
C SER A 155 43.61 7.59 6.98
N ILE A 156 44.57 6.68 6.76
CA ILE A 156 45.78 6.88 5.95
C ILE A 156 45.92 5.71 4.96
N PRO A 157 45.20 5.74 3.81
CA PRO A 157 44.99 4.60 2.89
C PRO A 157 46.21 3.91 2.26
N ALA A 158 47.44 4.31 2.60
CA ALA A 158 48.68 3.70 2.14
C ALA A 158 49.64 3.31 3.27
N ALA A 159 49.36 3.68 4.52
CA ALA A 159 50.22 3.35 5.65
C ALA A 159 50.16 1.86 5.98
N GLN A 160 51.32 1.26 6.28
CA GLN A 160 51.42 -0.15 6.64
C GLN A 160 51.94 -0.33 8.07
N HIS A 161 51.27 -1.19 8.83
CA HIS A 161 51.73 -1.57 10.17
C HIS A 161 53.08 -2.31 10.08
N GLU A 162 53.98 -2.06 11.03
CA GLU A 162 55.39 -2.51 11.06
C GLU A 162 56.30 -2.00 9.93
N VAL A 163 55.77 -1.21 8.98
CA VAL A 163 56.56 -0.57 7.92
C VAL A 163 56.59 0.95 8.13
N ASP A 164 55.42 1.53 8.40
CA ASP A 164 55.23 2.96 8.57
C ASP A 164 54.97 3.36 10.04
N PHE A 165 54.26 2.52 10.79
CA PHE A 165 53.99 2.73 12.22
C PHE A 165 53.97 1.42 13.00
N LYS A 166 54.13 1.52 14.32
CA LYS A 166 53.96 0.44 15.28
C LYS A 166 53.05 0.88 16.44
N VAL A 167 52.39 -0.08 17.06
CA VAL A 167 51.59 0.13 18.28
C VAL A 167 52.35 -0.39 19.49
N ILE A 168 52.56 0.46 20.49
CA ILE A 168 53.26 0.14 21.73
C ILE A 168 52.26 0.21 22.88
N TYR A 169 52.25 -0.84 23.71
CA TYR A 169 51.36 -0.96 24.85
C TYR A 169 52.14 -0.80 26.15
N ASP A 170 51.68 0.08 27.02
CA ASP A 170 52.10 0.16 28.42
C ASP A 170 50.89 -0.19 29.29
N MET A 171 50.81 -1.46 29.69
CA MET A 171 49.63 -2.05 30.33
C MET A 171 50.01 -2.74 31.64
N ALA A 172 49.16 -2.59 32.65
CA ALA A 172 49.34 -3.29 33.92
C ALA A 172 49.11 -4.81 33.83
N GLN A 173 48.27 -5.25 32.88
CA GLN A 173 48.02 -6.67 32.59
C GLN A 173 48.17 -6.95 31.09
N ASN A 174 48.77 -8.10 30.75
CA ASN A 174 49.11 -8.41 29.35
C ASN A 174 47.90 -8.75 28.46
N SER A 175 46.75 -9.09 29.04
CA SER A 175 45.62 -9.68 28.32
C SER A 175 44.32 -8.86 28.33
N VAL A 176 44.16 -7.91 29.26
CA VAL A 176 42.91 -7.16 29.44
C VAL A 176 43.23 -5.70 29.77
N PHE A 177 42.52 -4.76 29.14
CA PHE A 177 42.68 -3.32 29.39
C PHE A 177 42.13 -2.91 30.77
N SER A 178 42.87 -2.05 31.46
CA SER A 178 42.53 -1.48 32.77
C SER A 178 42.53 0.05 32.73
N LYS A 179 41.84 0.68 33.70
CA LYS A 179 41.85 2.13 33.89
C LYS A 179 43.28 2.67 33.96
N GLY A 180 43.63 3.59 33.07
CA GLY A 180 44.94 4.24 33.05
C GLY A 180 46.02 3.54 32.21
N ASP A 181 45.70 2.42 31.55
CA ASP A 181 46.60 1.84 30.53
C ASP A 181 46.82 2.83 29.37
N LEU A 182 48.02 2.80 28.77
CA LEU A 182 48.43 3.69 27.69
C LEU A 182 48.79 2.91 26.42
N ILE A 183 48.35 3.43 25.27
CA ILE A 183 48.69 2.88 23.95
C ILE A 183 49.33 3.98 23.11
N THR A 184 50.58 3.79 22.70
CA THR A 184 51.32 4.74 21.88
C THR A 184 51.44 4.22 20.45
N ILE A 185 50.90 4.97 19.48
CA ILE A 185 51.10 4.70 18.05
C ILE A 185 52.26 5.59 17.60
N GLN A 186 53.33 4.97 17.11
CA GLN A 186 54.57 5.68 16.77
C GLN A 186 54.98 5.40 15.32
N SER A 187 55.38 6.44 14.59
CA SER A 187 55.97 6.28 13.26
C SER A 187 57.31 5.56 13.31
N ILE A 188 57.57 4.70 12.34
CA ILE A 188 58.89 4.10 12.14
C ILE A 188 59.84 5.15 11.53
N PRO A 189 61.10 5.26 11.98
CA PRO A 189 62.02 6.31 11.55
C PRO A 189 62.18 6.47 10.03
N ASP A 190 62.15 5.34 9.31
CA ASP A 190 62.35 5.27 7.86
C ASP A 190 61.03 5.28 7.07
N SER A 191 59.88 5.58 7.71
CA SER A 191 58.60 5.65 7.00
C SER A 191 58.64 6.73 5.92
N GLU A 192 58.25 6.33 4.71
CA GLU A 192 58.09 7.23 3.56
C GLU A 192 56.73 7.96 3.55
N ILE A 193 55.87 7.72 4.54
CA ILE A 193 54.47 8.18 4.53
C ILE A 193 54.17 9.03 5.78
N ILE A 194 54.57 8.59 6.97
CA ILE A 194 54.12 9.18 8.24
C ILE A 194 55.26 9.55 9.19
N LYS A 195 55.02 10.53 10.07
CA LYS A 195 55.93 10.90 11.17
C LYS A 195 55.19 11.25 12.46
N GLY A 196 55.87 11.06 13.60
CA GLY A 196 55.42 11.48 14.93
C GLY A 196 54.82 10.34 15.75
N ALA A 197 54.01 10.69 16.75
CA ALA A 197 53.29 9.73 17.59
C ALA A 197 51.93 10.27 18.05
N ALA A 198 51.05 9.37 18.45
CA ALA A 198 49.78 9.61 19.13
C ALA A 198 49.70 8.72 20.38
N ILE A 199 49.11 9.21 21.47
CA ILE A 199 49.05 8.51 22.77
C ILE A 199 47.59 8.39 23.22
N LEU A 200 47.08 7.18 23.36
CA LEU A 200 45.72 6.90 23.79
C LEU A 200 45.69 6.47 25.25
N GLN A 201 44.85 7.12 26.06
CA GLN A 201 44.60 6.74 27.45
C GLN A 201 43.28 5.97 27.55
N ILE A 202 43.31 4.80 28.19
CA ILE A 202 42.12 3.96 28.35
C ILE A 202 41.30 4.41 29.58
N ASN A 203 40.11 4.94 29.31
CA ASN A 203 39.05 5.17 30.29
C ASN A 203 38.01 4.06 30.19
N ILE A 204 37.67 3.47 31.34
CA ILE A 204 36.84 2.27 31.51
C ILE A 204 35.32 2.53 31.45
N PHE A 205 34.52 1.46 31.52
CA PHE A 205 33.06 1.44 31.29
C PHE A 205 32.27 2.18 32.38
N ASP A 206 31.31 3.00 31.95
CA ASP A 206 30.43 3.76 32.82
C ASP A 206 29.20 2.91 33.21
N ILE A 207 29.06 2.65 34.52
CA ILE A 207 27.96 1.82 35.06
C ILE A 207 26.58 2.43 34.76
N ASN A 208 26.48 3.75 34.59
CA ASN A 208 25.21 4.42 34.30
C ASN A 208 24.69 4.11 32.89
N LEU A 209 25.50 3.49 32.02
CA LEU A 209 25.09 3.03 30.70
C LEU A 209 24.36 1.67 30.72
N ILE A 210 24.33 0.97 31.86
CA ILE A 210 23.58 -0.28 32.02
C ILE A 210 22.11 0.05 32.30
N ASN A 211 21.18 -0.56 31.55
CA ASN A 211 19.76 -0.46 31.86
C ASN A 211 19.39 -1.38 33.04
N PHE A 212 19.09 -0.78 34.19
CA PHE A 212 18.73 -1.48 35.41
C PHE A 212 17.22 -1.66 35.66
N GLU A 213 16.34 -1.05 34.85
CA GLU A 213 14.88 -1.11 35.09
C GLU A 213 14.35 -2.55 35.14
N SER A 214 14.86 -3.41 34.25
CA SER A 214 14.45 -4.82 34.19
C SER A 214 14.88 -5.67 35.39
N ILE A 215 15.73 -5.14 36.27
CA ILE A 215 16.24 -5.85 37.45
C ILE A 215 16.03 -5.09 38.75
N LYS A 216 15.20 -4.03 38.71
CA LYS A 216 14.85 -3.20 39.86
C LYS A 216 14.43 -4.10 41.03
N PRO A 217 15.06 -3.97 42.22
CA PRO A 217 14.70 -4.80 43.36
C PRO A 217 13.26 -4.55 43.80
N LEU A 218 12.58 -5.61 44.22
CA LEU A 218 11.17 -5.57 44.63
C LEU A 218 11.04 -5.64 46.15
N ILE A 219 9.88 -5.21 46.67
CA ILE A 219 9.54 -5.41 48.08
C ILE A 219 9.52 -6.91 48.42
N ASN A 220 9.93 -7.26 49.63
CA ASN A 220 10.08 -8.62 50.15
C ASN A 220 11.11 -9.50 49.44
N GLU A 221 11.94 -8.91 48.58
CA GLU A 221 13.06 -9.61 47.96
C GLU A 221 14.25 -9.72 48.93
N LYS A 222 15.01 -10.82 48.83
CA LYS A 222 16.19 -11.05 49.66
C LYS A 222 17.43 -10.40 49.06
N HIS A 223 18.31 -9.88 49.92
CA HIS A 223 19.59 -9.29 49.50
C HIS A 223 20.43 -10.21 48.60
N SER A 224 20.46 -11.52 48.88
CA SER A 224 21.24 -12.46 48.07
C SER A 224 20.75 -12.55 46.63
N ILE A 225 19.43 -12.60 46.41
CA ILE A 225 18.82 -12.69 45.08
C ILE A 225 19.14 -11.43 44.27
N ILE A 226 19.06 -10.27 44.93
CA ILE A 226 19.37 -8.97 44.31
C ILE A 226 20.84 -8.91 43.93
N ASN A 227 21.74 -9.31 44.84
CA ASN A 227 23.18 -9.34 44.59
C ASN A 227 23.50 -10.21 43.37
N ASP A 228 22.99 -11.44 43.31
CA ASP A 228 23.24 -12.36 42.20
C ASP A 228 22.72 -11.77 40.87
N ARG A 229 21.53 -11.15 40.88
CA ARG A 229 20.92 -10.56 39.68
C ARG A 229 21.67 -9.32 39.20
N VAL A 230 22.06 -8.42 40.12
CA VAL A 230 22.88 -7.23 39.82
C VAL A 230 24.25 -7.64 39.33
N GLU A 231 24.90 -8.62 39.98
CA GLU A 231 26.19 -9.15 39.57
C GLU A 231 26.15 -9.72 38.16
N LYS A 232 25.13 -10.53 37.87
CA LYS A 232 24.92 -11.07 36.53
C LYS A 232 24.75 -9.95 35.51
N LYS A 233 23.90 -8.96 35.79
CA LYS A 233 23.63 -7.84 34.88
C LYS A 233 24.87 -7.00 34.59
N ILE A 234 25.72 -6.77 35.59
CA ILE A 234 26.99 -6.04 35.41
C ILE A 234 27.99 -6.89 34.62
N ASN A 235 28.12 -8.19 34.94
CA ASN A 235 29.04 -9.10 34.23
C ASN A 235 28.64 -9.37 32.77
N GLU A 236 27.37 -9.22 32.40
CA GLU A 236 26.92 -9.22 31.00
C GLU A 236 27.57 -8.09 30.18
N HIS A 237 27.97 -6.99 30.84
CA HIS A 237 28.54 -5.82 30.19
C HIS A 237 30.04 -5.64 30.47
N VAL A 238 30.53 -6.05 31.65
CA VAL A 238 31.92 -5.84 32.07
C VAL A 238 32.46 -7.12 32.69
N PHE A 239 33.16 -7.93 31.88
CA PHE A 239 33.71 -9.20 32.31
C PHE A 239 34.79 -9.04 33.39
N GLY A 240 34.62 -9.74 34.52
CA GLY A 240 35.60 -9.79 35.60
C GLY A 240 35.45 -8.72 36.68
N ALA A 241 34.48 -7.80 36.54
CA ALA A 241 34.10 -6.89 37.61
C ALA A 241 33.50 -7.65 38.80
N LYS A 242 33.94 -7.36 40.02
CA LYS A 242 33.54 -8.11 41.22
C LYS A 242 32.88 -7.24 42.28
N ILE A 243 31.83 -7.79 42.90
CA ILE A 243 31.24 -7.23 44.12
C ILE A 243 32.32 -7.11 45.21
N ASN A 244 32.32 -5.99 45.93
CA ASN A 244 33.27 -5.57 46.96
C ASN A 244 34.72 -5.33 46.49
N GLN A 245 34.98 -5.32 45.18
CA GLN A 245 36.28 -4.92 44.61
C GLN A 245 36.13 -3.75 43.64
N ASP A 246 35.13 -3.83 42.76
CA ASP A 246 34.88 -2.83 41.72
C ASP A 246 33.61 -2.04 41.99
N TYR A 247 32.68 -2.63 42.70
CA TYR A 247 31.44 -1.99 43.14
C TYR A 247 30.91 -2.72 44.36
N LYS A 248 30.04 -2.07 45.13
CA LYS A 248 29.31 -2.67 46.26
C LYS A 248 27.82 -2.39 46.14
N ILE A 249 27.02 -3.29 46.70
CA ILE A 249 25.57 -3.12 46.79
C ILE A 249 25.26 -2.83 48.26
N GLU A 250 24.83 -1.61 48.53
CA GLU A 250 24.43 -1.16 49.85
C GLU A 250 22.92 -1.19 50.01
N TYR A 251 22.49 -1.61 51.19
CA TYR A 251 21.10 -1.65 51.60
C TYR A 251 20.91 -0.64 52.72
N SER A 252 19.86 0.19 52.64
CA SER A 252 19.53 1.13 53.73
C SER A 252 19.06 0.45 55.02
N THR A 253 18.78 -0.85 54.94
CA THR A 253 18.24 -1.68 56.01
C THR A 253 19.18 -2.84 56.33
N SER A 254 19.19 -3.26 57.60
CA SER A 254 19.87 -4.47 58.03
C SER A 254 18.98 -5.72 57.97
N PHE A 255 17.68 -5.57 57.67
CA PHE A 255 16.80 -6.71 57.46
C PHE A 255 17.17 -7.42 56.15
N GLU A 256 17.23 -8.75 56.14
CA GLU A 256 17.58 -9.54 54.94
C GLU A 256 16.56 -9.38 53.80
N ILE A 257 15.33 -8.98 54.16
CA ILE A 257 14.18 -8.83 53.30
C ILE A 257 13.84 -7.34 53.18
N LEU A 258 13.73 -6.85 51.95
CA LEU A 258 13.40 -5.45 51.65
C LEU A 258 11.96 -5.09 52.04
N LYS A 259 11.78 -3.87 52.53
CA LYS A 259 10.48 -3.26 52.85
C LYS A 259 10.25 -1.99 52.03
N GLU A 260 9.00 -1.52 52.08
CA GLU A 260 8.61 -0.23 51.54
C GLU A 260 9.55 0.90 52.03
N GLY A 261 10.04 1.72 51.09
CA GLY A 261 10.90 2.86 51.38
C GLY A 261 12.38 2.52 51.60
N ASP A 262 12.74 1.23 51.64
CA ASP A 262 14.16 0.84 51.64
C ASP A 262 14.84 1.32 50.36
N LYS A 263 16.16 1.48 50.42
CA LYS A 263 16.99 1.85 49.27
C LYS A 263 18.04 0.80 49.06
N VAL A 264 18.18 0.39 47.80
CA VAL A 264 19.29 -0.43 47.32
C VAL A 264 20.15 0.46 46.45
N LYS A 265 21.44 0.53 46.78
CA LYS A 265 22.38 1.43 46.13
C LYS A 265 23.56 0.65 45.57
N ILE A 266 23.79 0.76 44.27
CA ILE A 266 25.00 0.22 43.63
C ILE A 266 26.01 1.35 43.59
N ILE A 267 27.14 1.15 44.26
CA ILE A 267 28.22 2.14 44.41
C ILE A 267 29.45 1.60 43.72
N VAL A 268 29.96 2.31 42.72
CA VAL A 268 31.24 1.99 42.09
C VAL A 268 32.37 2.36 43.05
N ASP A 269 33.34 1.48 43.21
CA ASP A 269 34.54 1.79 43.98
C ASP A 269 35.36 2.83 43.19
N PRO A 270 35.72 4.00 43.77
CA PRO A 270 36.57 4.98 43.09
C PRO A 270 37.91 4.42 42.60
N GLU A 271 38.43 3.41 43.31
CA GLU A 271 39.65 2.67 43.00
C GLU A 271 39.40 1.49 42.04
N SER A 272 38.16 1.32 41.56
CA SER A 272 37.84 0.28 40.59
C SER A 272 38.72 0.42 39.35
N ARG A 273 39.20 -0.73 38.91
CA ARG A 273 40.00 -0.86 37.69
C ARG A 273 39.15 -1.05 36.44
N PHE A 274 37.85 -1.32 36.59
CA PHE A 274 36.94 -1.71 35.51
C PHE A 274 35.67 -0.85 35.37
N LEU A 275 35.20 -0.19 36.44
CA LEU A 275 33.98 0.64 36.42
C LEU A 275 34.23 2.12 36.80
N ILE A 276 33.47 3.02 36.18
CA ILE A 276 33.27 4.43 36.60
C ILE A 276 31.77 4.74 36.63
N GLY A 277 31.38 5.90 37.15
CA GLY A 277 30.00 6.42 37.10
C GLY A 277 29.46 6.79 38.48
N ASP A 278 28.28 7.41 38.47
CA ASP A 278 27.51 7.80 39.64
C ASP A 278 26.75 6.62 40.25
N ASP A 279 26.43 6.74 41.54
CA ASP A 279 25.68 5.73 42.26
C ASP A 279 24.28 5.49 41.69
N ILE A 280 23.93 4.22 41.46
CA ILE A 280 22.57 3.82 41.06
C ILE A 280 21.74 3.58 42.32
N ILE A 281 20.62 4.28 42.48
CA ILE A 281 19.76 4.17 43.67
C ILE A 281 18.37 3.68 43.26
N PHE A 282 17.98 2.50 43.75
CA PHE A 282 16.61 2.03 43.72
C PHE A 282 15.93 2.38 45.04
N THR A 283 14.80 3.09 44.97
CA THR A 283 13.89 3.18 46.10
C THR A 283 12.84 2.10 45.95
N ILE A 284 12.74 1.25 46.97
CA ILE A 284 11.81 0.12 47.00
C ILE A 284 10.42 0.65 47.30
N SER A 285 9.50 0.34 46.40
CA SER A 285 8.10 0.68 46.56
C SER A 285 7.23 -0.51 46.16
N THR A 286 6.14 -0.68 46.86
CA THR A 286 5.10 -1.65 46.58
C THR A 286 4.45 -1.22 45.27
N PHE A 287 4.24 -2.17 44.37
CA PHE A 287 3.77 -1.87 43.04
C PHE A 287 2.30 -1.43 43.10
N ASN A 288 1.98 -0.27 42.53
CA ASN A 288 0.62 0.22 42.47
C ASN A 288 -0.09 -0.38 41.25
N ILE A 289 -1.16 -1.13 41.49
CA ILE A 289 -1.89 -1.82 40.42
C ILE A 289 -2.43 -0.87 39.35
N LYS A 290 -2.65 0.42 39.70
CA LYS A 290 -3.07 1.46 38.74
C LYS A 290 -2.06 1.66 37.61
N GLU A 291 -0.79 1.36 37.82
CA GLU A 291 0.26 1.45 36.79
C GLU A 291 0.04 0.42 35.67
N LEU A 292 -0.75 -0.64 35.89
CA LEU A 292 -1.12 -1.61 34.84
C LEU A 292 -2.21 -1.09 33.91
N ASN A 293 -2.89 0.01 34.21
CA ASN A 293 -4.08 0.43 33.47
C ASN A 293 -3.78 0.60 31.97
N GLU A 294 -2.67 1.25 31.61
CA GLU A 294 -2.28 1.44 30.20
C GLU A 294 -1.89 0.13 29.51
N THR A 295 -1.24 -0.78 30.24
CA THR A 295 -0.82 -2.09 29.70
C THR A 295 -2.03 -2.99 29.46
N ILE A 296 -2.96 -3.04 30.42
CA ILE A 296 -4.19 -3.85 30.31
C ILE A 296 -5.14 -3.25 29.26
N SER A 297 -5.21 -1.92 29.13
CA SER A 297 -6.05 -1.27 28.11
C SER A 297 -5.67 -1.62 26.67
N LYS A 298 -4.48 -2.21 26.45
CA LYS A 298 -4.03 -2.70 25.14
C LYS A 298 -4.43 -4.15 24.86
N LEU A 299 -4.89 -4.89 25.87
CA LEU A 299 -5.40 -6.25 25.67
C LEU A 299 -6.72 -6.16 24.88
N ASP A 300 -6.87 -7.04 23.89
CA ASP A 300 -8.11 -7.12 23.12
C ASP A 300 -9.25 -7.54 24.05
N LEU A 301 -10.19 -6.62 24.24
CA LEU A 301 -11.36 -6.80 25.10
C LEU A 301 -12.61 -6.58 24.25
N ASP A 302 -13.03 -7.64 23.59
CA ASP A 302 -14.25 -7.64 22.79
C ASP A 302 -15.20 -8.77 23.19
N PHE A 303 -16.42 -8.75 22.66
CA PHE A 303 -17.45 -9.74 22.98
C PHE A 303 -17.18 -11.15 22.40
N ASN A 304 -16.18 -11.31 21.53
CA ASN A 304 -15.77 -12.63 21.02
C ASN A 304 -14.49 -13.14 21.69
N THR A 305 -13.96 -12.38 22.64
CA THR A 305 -12.79 -12.77 23.40
C THR A 305 -13.20 -13.80 24.45
N ASN A 306 -12.48 -14.93 24.45
CA ASN A 306 -12.67 -15.98 25.44
C ASN A 306 -12.22 -15.48 26.83
N VAL A 307 -13.10 -15.61 27.82
CA VAL A 307 -12.89 -15.06 29.17
C VAL A 307 -11.62 -15.62 29.81
N LYS A 308 -11.40 -16.94 29.73
CA LYS A 308 -10.23 -17.59 30.35
C LYS A 308 -8.92 -17.17 29.68
N ILE A 309 -8.93 -17.02 28.37
CA ILE A 309 -7.74 -16.56 27.63
C ILE A 309 -7.39 -15.14 28.07
N TYR A 310 -8.38 -14.25 28.17
CA TYR A 310 -8.17 -12.89 28.63
C TYR A 310 -7.63 -12.85 30.07
N GLU A 311 -8.20 -13.63 31.00
CA GLU A 311 -7.71 -13.70 32.38
C GLU A 311 -6.26 -14.18 32.45
N ASN A 312 -5.89 -15.20 31.66
CA ASN A 312 -4.51 -15.70 31.60
C ASN A 312 -3.54 -14.65 31.05
N ASN A 313 -3.97 -13.89 30.02
CA ASN A 313 -3.17 -12.81 29.47
C ASN A 313 -2.97 -11.68 30.49
N LEU A 314 -4.03 -11.33 31.24
CA LEU A 314 -3.96 -10.35 32.31
C LEU A 314 -2.99 -10.79 33.43
N GLU A 315 -3.08 -12.05 33.85
CA GLU A 315 -2.17 -12.65 34.83
C GLU A 315 -0.72 -12.63 34.35
N ALA A 316 -0.46 -12.94 33.07
CA ALA A 316 0.88 -12.86 32.50
C ALA A 316 1.46 -11.44 32.56
N GLN A 317 0.65 -10.39 32.29
CA GLN A 317 1.10 -9.00 32.39
C GLN A 317 1.45 -8.59 33.83
N ILE A 318 0.69 -9.09 34.83
CA ILE A 318 1.00 -8.84 36.24
C ILE A 318 2.32 -9.51 36.63
N LEU A 319 2.51 -10.77 36.23
CA LEU A 319 3.68 -11.57 36.60
C LEU A 319 4.97 -11.12 35.91
N ASP A 320 4.90 -10.45 34.77
CA ASP A 320 6.07 -9.85 34.12
C ASP A 320 6.69 -8.73 34.98
N ILE A 321 5.84 -7.97 35.68
CA ILE A 321 6.27 -6.84 36.52
C ILE A 321 6.47 -7.25 37.97
N VAL A 322 5.61 -8.14 38.49
CA VAL A 322 5.64 -8.61 39.89
C VAL A 322 5.63 -10.16 39.91
N PRO A 323 6.76 -10.82 39.61
CA PRO A 323 6.81 -12.27 39.37
C PRO A 323 6.42 -13.15 40.57
N TYR A 324 6.47 -12.58 41.77
CA TYR A 324 6.18 -13.29 43.02
C TYR A 324 4.75 -13.12 43.51
N ALA A 325 3.96 -12.23 42.88
CA ALA A 325 2.55 -12.06 43.23
C ALA A 325 1.75 -13.31 42.86
N LYS A 326 0.82 -13.73 43.72
CA LYS A 326 -0.01 -14.91 43.50
C LYS A 326 -1.49 -14.56 43.43
N ARG A 327 -2.17 -15.03 42.37
CA ARG A 327 -3.63 -14.94 42.26
C ARG A 327 -4.29 -15.64 43.45
N GLY A 328 -5.27 -14.98 44.07
CA GLY A 328 -5.95 -15.45 45.29
C GLY A 328 -5.22 -15.18 46.61
N ILE A 329 -3.99 -14.64 46.56
CA ILE A 329 -3.23 -14.23 47.77
C ILE A 329 -2.93 -12.73 47.72
N ASP A 330 -2.43 -12.24 46.59
CA ASP A 330 -2.03 -10.85 46.39
C ASP A 330 -3.07 -10.05 45.59
N TYR A 331 -3.72 -10.70 44.64
CA TYR A 331 -4.75 -10.09 43.81
C TYR A 331 -5.83 -11.08 43.40
N ILE A 332 -7.00 -10.55 43.02
CA ILE A 332 -8.14 -11.29 42.51
C ILE A 332 -8.49 -10.71 41.14
N ILE A 333 -8.69 -11.61 40.16
CA ILE A 333 -9.34 -11.29 38.89
C ILE A 333 -10.75 -11.87 38.99
N SER A 334 -11.74 -11.00 39.00
CA SER A 334 -13.15 -11.39 38.91
C SER A 334 -13.75 -10.82 37.65
N ASN A 335 -14.61 -11.60 37.01
CA ASN A 335 -15.37 -11.15 35.86
C ASN A 335 -16.86 -11.37 36.12
N SER A 336 -17.70 -10.55 35.49
CA SER A 336 -19.16 -10.65 35.63
C SER A 336 -19.80 -11.52 34.54
N SER A 337 -19.03 -12.19 33.69
CA SER A 337 -19.59 -13.04 32.63
C SER A 337 -19.93 -14.43 33.19
N GLU A 338 -21.12 -14.92 32.84
CA GLU A 338 -21.51 -16.31 33.12
C GLU A 338 -21.20 -17.24 31.93
N PHE A 339 -20.65 -16.68 30.84
CA PHE A 339 -20.43 -17.37 29.57
C PHE A 339 -18.93 -17.58 29.29
N GLU A 340 -18.64 -18.40 28.29
CA GLU A 340 -17.26 -18.64 27.83
C GLU A 340 -16.62 -17.40 27.18
N PHE A 341 -17.45 -16.54 26.59
CA PHE A 341 -17.05 -15.30 25.92
C PHE A 341 -17.62 -14.10 26.66
N PHE A 342 -17.01 -12.92 26.45
CA PHE A 342 -17.54 -11.68 27.01
C PHE A 342 -18.80 -11.21 26.27
N ILE A 343 -19.62 -10.42 26.96
CA ILE A 343 -20.74 -9.69 26.36
C ILE A 343 -20.52 -8.21 26.66
N PRO A 344 -20.93 -7.29 25.77
CA PRO A 344 -20.95 -5.86 26.07
C PRO A 344 -21.49 -5.57 27.47
N GLY A 345 -20.85 -4.65 28.19
CA GLY A 345 -21.22 -4.31 29.56
C GLY A 345 -20.74 -5.27 30.64
N ASN A 346 -20.22 -6.46 30.29
CA ASN A 346 -19.52 -7.28 31.28
C ASN A 346 -18.32 -6.51 31.86
N LYS A 347 -18.06 -6.75 33.14
CA LYS A 347 -17.03 -6.08 33.91
C LYS A 347 -15.95 -7.07 34.28
N ILE A 348 -14.70 -6.65 34.15
CA ILE A 348 -13.53 -7.37 34.63
C ILE A 348 -12.91 -6.48 35.70
N ASN A 349 -12.85 -7.01 36.92
CA ASN A 349 -12.30 -6.34 38.07
C ASN A 349 -11.00 -7.03 38.46
N LEU A 350 -9.93 -6.23 38.46
CA LEU A 350 -8.66 -6.60 39.05
C LEU A 350 -8.53 -5.87 40.38
N SER A 351 -8.57 -6.61 41.48
CA SER A 351 -8.50 -6.06 42.84
C SER A 351 -7.29 -6.61 43.60
N VAL A 352 -6.66 -5.74 44.37
CA VAL A 352 -5.59 -6.12 45.31
C VAL A 352 -6.22 -6.64 46.59
N ILE A 353 -5.68 -7.74 47.13
CA ILE A 353 -6.05 -8.22 48.45
C ILE A 353 -5.33 -7.34 49.49
N GLU A 354 -6.04 -6.80 50.49
CA GLU A 354 -5.47 -5.85 51.47
C GLU A 354 -4.22 -6.35 52.19
N SER A 355 -4.08 -7.68 52.36
CA SER A 355 -2.90 -8.31 52.96
C SER A 355 -1.77 -8.58 51.98
N SER A 356 -1.85 -8.09 50.73
CA SER A 356 -0.79 -8.29 49.74
C SER A 356 0.50 -7.64 50.19
N ASN A 357 1.57 -8.38 49.97
CA ASN A 357 2.92 -7.96 50.28
C ASN A 357 3.61 -7.28 49.09
N TYR A 358 2.99 -7.29 47.90
CA TYR A 358 3.63 -6.87 46.64
C TYR A 358 2.82 -5.84 45.85
N LEU A 359 1.51 -5.80 46.06
CA LEU A 359 0.58 -4.96 45.30
C LEU A 359 -0.18 -4.03 46.26
N ILE A 360 -0.44 -2.80 45.81
CA ILE A 360 -1.32 -1.83 46.47
C ILE A 360 -2.18 -1.09 45.44
N GLY A 361 -3.20 -0.38 45.91
CA GLY A 361 -4.00 0.52 45.08
C GLY A 361 -5.45 0.07 44.91
N ASP A 362 -6.24 0.97 44.33
CA ASP A 362 -7.66 0.74 44.08
C ASP A 362 -7.87 -0.28 42.95
N SER A 363 -9.01 -0.97 42.96
CA SER A 363 -9.37 -1.93 41.92
C SER A 363 -9.46 -1.28 40.54
N LEU A 364 -8.96 -1.97 39.52
CA LEU A 364 -9.16 -1.60 38.12
C LEU A 364 -10.40 -2.31 37.56
N GLU A 365 -11.35 -1.55 37.04
CA GLU A 365 -12.55 -2.06 36.37
C GLU A 365 -12.45 -1.79 34.87
N PHE A 366 -12.53 -2.85 34.07
CA PHE A 366 -12.60 -2.80 32.62
C PHE A 366 -13.99 -3.24 32.18
N VAL A 367 -14.66 -2.41 31.39
CA VAL A 367 -16.00 -2.69 30.85
C VAL A 367 -15.86 -3.10 29.40
N VAL A 368 -16.41 -4.27 29.04
CA VAL A 368 -16.45 -4.73 27.66
C VAL A 368 -17.29 -3.73 26.85
N PRO A 369 -16.72 -3.11 25.80
CA PRO A 369 -17.40 -2.07 25.04
C PRO A 369 -18.57 -2.64 24.25
N LYS A 370 -19.54 -1.77 23.91
CA LYS A 370 -20.60 -2.10 22.96
C LYS A 370 -20.03 -2.34 21.57
N VAL A 371 -20.70 -3.21 20.82
CA VAL A 371 -20.29 -3.60 19.47
C VAL A 371 -20.58 -2.47 18.49
N ASN A 372 -19.61 -2.18 17.62
CA ASN A 372 -19.85 -1.30 16.49
C ASN A 372 -20.63 -2.04 15.41
N LEU A 373 -21.78 -1.51 14.99
CA LEU A 373 -22.65 -2.11 13.97
C LEU A 373 -21.91 -2.33 12.64
N SER A 374 -20.86 -1.56 12.34
CA SER A 374 -20.04 -1.75 11.14
C SER A 374 -19.42 -3.16 11.02
N LYS A 375 -19.24 -3.89 12.13
CA LYS A 375 -18.76 -5.29 12.11
C LYS A 375 -19.71 -6.24 11.35
N LEU A 376 -20.97 -5.86 11.16
CA LEU A 376 -21.99 -6.67 10.46
C LEU A 376 -22.32 -6.17 9.04
N ASN A 377 -21.73 -5.07 8.58
CA ASN A 377 -22.06 -4.45 7.30
C ASN A 377 -21.85 -5.39 6.10
N GLU A 378 -20.76 -6.14 6.09
CA GLU A 378 -20.51 -7.10 5.02
C GLU A 378 -21.50 -8.27 5.04
N GLU A 379 -21.83 -8.79 6.22
CA GLU A 379 -22.76 -9.92 6.35
C GLU A 379 -24.18 -9.55 5.92
N PHE A 380 -24.68 -8.36 6.31
CA PHE A 380 -26.00 -7.91 5.84
C PHE A 380 -26.04 -7.64 4.33
N ARG A 381 -24.95 -7.16 3.73
CA ARG A 381 -24.87 -6.95 2.27
C ARG A 381 -24.84 -8.24 1.46
N LYS A 382 -24.56 -9.40 2.08
CA LYS A 382 -24.62 -10.72 1.43
C LYS A 382 -26.04 -11.28 1.33
N ILE A 383 -27.01 -10.70 2.04
CA ILE A 383 -28.41 -11.12 1.95
C ILE A 383 -28.90 -10.90 0.52
N GLN A 384 -29.27 -11.98 -0.17
CA GLN A 384 -29.69 -11.93 -1.57
C GLN A 384 -31.06 -11.26 -1.70
N VAL A 385 -31.13 -10.21 -2.52
CA VAL A 385 -32.37 -9.51 -2.85
C VAL A 385 -32.46 -9.34 -4.36
N THR A 386 -33.54 -9.85 -4.93
CA THR A 386 -33.91 -9.63 -6.33
C THR A 386 -35.05 -8.61 -6.36
N PRO A 387 -34.80 -7.35 -6.79
CA PRO A 387 -35.82 -6.30 -6.82
C PRO A 387 -37.08 -6.71 -7.60
N GLY A 388 -38.24 -6.41 -7.05
CA GLY A 388 -39.55 -6.76 -7.62
C GLY A 388 -39.98 -8.21 -7.40
N VAL A 389 -39.11 -9.04 -6.81
CA VAL A 389 -39.40 -10.46 -6.50
C VAL A 389 -39.32 -10.71 -5.00
N THR A 390 -38.23 -10.28 -4.35
CA THR A 390 -38.00 -10.57 -2.93
C THR A 390 -38.96 -9.78 -2.04
N GLU A 391 -39.65 -10.48 -1.14
CA GLU A 391 -40.47 -9.88 -0.10
C GLU A 391 -39.60 -9.42 1.09
N TYR A 392 -40.02 -8.34 1.73
CA TYR A 392 -39.36 -7.77 2.91
C TYR A 392 -39.27 -8.77 4.07
N LYS A 393 -40.28 -9.63 4.24
CA LYS A 393 -40.27 -10.67 5.27
C LYS A 393 -39.12 -11.67 5.10
N TYR A 394 -38.79 -12.05 3.86
CA TYR A 394 -37.65 -12.91 3.58
C TYR A 394 -36.33 -12.23 3.99
N PHE A 395 -36.20 -10.93 3.69
CA PHE A 395 -35.05 -10.16 4.13
C PHE A 395 -34.94 -10.13 5.66
N GLU A 396 -36.05 -9.89 6.38
CA GLU A 396 -36.09 -9.93 7.85
C GLU A 396 -35.66 -11.30 8.39
N GLU A 397 -36.13 -12.39 7.82
CA GLU A 397 -35.72 -13.75 8.21
C GLU A 397 -34.21 -13.99 8.03
N GLN A 398 -33.63 -13.56 6.90
CA GLN A 398 -32.18 -13.66 6.67
C GLN A 398 -31.37 -12.75 7.58
N PHE A 399 -31.88 -11.55 7.87
CA PHE A 399 -31.30 -10.62 8.81
C PHE A 399 -31.20 -11.22 10.22
N LEU A 400 -32.26 -11.90 10.68
CA LEU A 400 -32.27 -12.58 11.97
C LEU A 400 -31.23 -13.70 12.03
N LEU A 401 -31.09 -14.50 10.96
CA LEU A 401 -30.06 -15.54 10.88
C LEU A 401 -28.62 -15.00 11.00
N VAL A 402 -28.35 -13.83 10.42
CA VAL A 402 -27.05 -13.16 10.56
C VAL A 402 -26.79 -12.78 12.02
N LEU A 403 -27.80 -12.27 12.72
CA LEU A 403 -27.69 -11.92 14.13
C LEU A 403 -27.50 -13.14 15.05
N GLU A 404 -28.27 -14.20 14.83
CA GLU A 404 -28.13 -15.47 15.55
C GLU A 404 -26.74 -16.08 15.37
N THR A 405 -26.15 -15.95 14.17
CA THR A 405 -24.80 -16.45 13.90
C THR A 405 -23.74 -15.58 14.57
N PHE A 406 -23.94 -14.26 14.61
CA PHE A 406 -23.00 -13.32 15.21
C PHE A 406 -22.97 -13.40 16.73
N SER A 407 -24.11 -13.66 17.36
CA SER A 407 -24.26 -13.86 18.79
C SER A 407 -25.04 -15.15 19.05
N PRO A 408 -24.40 -16.32 18.96
CA PRO A 408 -25.09 -17.61 19.14
C PRO A 408 -25.51 -17.88 20.60
N ILE A 409 -24.99 -17.09 21.54
CA ILE A 409 -25.18 -17.28 22.98
C ILE A 409 -26.28 -16.38 23.53
N LEU A 410 -26.45 -15.18 22.97
CA LEU A 410 -27.47 -14.22 23.36
C LEU A 410 -28.34 -13.85 22.17
N ASP A 411 -29.65 -13.85 22.40
CA ASP A 411 -30.59 -13.27 21.46
C ASP A 411 -30.42 -11.74 21.41
N ILE A 412 -29.99 -11.25 20.26
CA ILE A 412 -29.79 -9.83 19.96
C ILE A 412 -30.74 -9.32 18.87
N THR A 413 -31.78 -10.09 18.54
CA THR A 413 -32.70 -9.77 17.43
C THR A 413 -33.45 -8.46 17.65
N ASP A 414 -33.79 -8.16 18.90
CA ASP A 414 -34.49 -6.92 19.30
C ASP A 414 -33.58 -5.70 19.52
N GLU A 415 -32.25 -5.86 19.37
CA GLU A 415 -31.25 -4.82 19.62
C GLU A 415 -31.07 -3.87 18.42
N LEU A 416 -31.47 -4.31 17.23
CA LEU A 416 -31.42 -3.56 15.99
C LEU A 416 -32.83 -3.33 15.44
N ILE A 417 -33.02 -2.19 14.77
CA ILE A 417 -34.24 -1.84 14.06
C ILE A 417 -33.93 -1.93 12.57
N VAL A 418 -34.69 -2.74 11.86
CA VAL A 418 -34.70 -2.78 10.39
C VAL A 418 -35.88 -1.96 9.91
N SER A 419 -35.61 -0.98 9.06
CA SER A 419 -36.62 -0.14 8.44
C SER A 419 -36.39 -0.09 6.94
N LYS A 420 -37.46 0.12 6.18
CA LYS A 420 -37.38 0.39 4.75
C LYS A 420 -38.04 1.72 4.45
N ASN A 421 -37.57 2.37 3.39
CA ASN A 421 -38.04 3.69 2.98
C ASN A 421 -39.45 3.72 2.35
N ASN A 422 -40.09 2.56 2.13
CA ASN A 422 -41.45 2.45 1.60
C ASN A 422 -42.33 1.49 2.42
N LEU A 423 -43.64 1.51 2.21
CA LEU A 423 -44.60 0.67 2.95
C LEU A 423 -44.91 -0.66 2.25
N GLU A 424 -44.31 -0.92 1.09
CA GLU A 424 -44.71 -2.03 0.23
C GLU A 424 -44.01 -3.32 0.63
N ASN A 425 -44.72 -4.46 0.57
CA ASN A 425 -44.17 -5.73 1.01
C ASN A 425 -43.01 -6.22 0.14
N THR A 426 -43.03 -5.95 -1.16
CA THR A 426 -41.96 -6.30 -2.09
C THR A 426 -40.86 -5.24 -2.07
N ILE A 427 -39.60 -5.68 -2.13
CA ILE A 427 -38.45 -4.77 -2.21
C ILE A 427 -38.23 -4.38 -3.67
N TYR A 428 -38.14 -3.08 -3.96
CA TYR A 428 -37.89 -2.53 -5.30
C TYR A 428 -36.49 -1.91 -5.40
N ALA A 429 -36.05 -1.58 -6.61
CA ALA A 429 -34.73 -1.00 -6.82
C ALA A 429 -34.61 0.44 -6.28
N ASP A 430 -35.72 1.17 -6.22
CA ASP A 430 -35.79 2.49 -5.58
C ASP A 430 -35.89 2.43 -4.04
N SER A 431 -35.91 1.22 -3.48
CA SER A 431 -36.02 1.00 -2.05
C SER A 431 -34.63 1.02 -1.40
N SER A 432 -34.61 1.31 -0.11
CA SER A 432 -33.43 1.12 0.72
C SER A 432 -33.85 0.48 2.04
N ILE A 433 -33.02 -0.42 2.55
CA ILE A 433 -33.17 -0.97 3.89
C ILE A 433 -32.13 -0.31 4.79
N SER A 434 -32.60 0.26 5.90
CA SER A 434 -31.81 0.89 6.93
C SER A 434 -31.82 0.03 8.18
N ILE A 435 -30.63 -0.25 8.71
CA ILE A 435 -30.42 -1.02 9.93
C ILE A 435 -29.75 -0.09 10.93
N THR A 436 -30.40 0.16 12.06
CA THR A 436 -29.90 1.04 13.11
C THR A 436 -29.96 0.37 14.47
N PRO A 437 -29.00 0.64 15.38
CA PRO A 437 -29.14 0.27 16.77
C PRO A 437 -30.39 0.91 17.39
N ARG A 438 -31.06 0.19 18.29
CA ARG A 438 -32.17 0.75 19.07
C ARG A 438 -31.66 1.80 20.06
N GLU A 439 -32.47 2.82 20.36
CA GLU A 439 -32.10 3.97 21.22
C GLU A 439 -31.58 3.58 22.62
N ASN A 440 -31.81 2.36 23.09
CA ASN A 440 -31.25 1.82 24.33
C ASN A 440 -30.62 0.43 24.15
N SER A 441 -30.02 0.16 22.97
CA SER A 441 -29.36 -1.12 22.70
C SER A 441 -28.32 -1.40 23.79
N TYR A 442 -28.42 -2.55 24.44
CA TYR A 442 -27.42 -3.03 25.39
C TYR A 442 -26.17 -3.53 24.64
N PHE A 443 -26.35 -4.09 23.45
CA PHE A 443 -25.31 -4.78 22.70
C PHE A 443 -24.53 -3.86 21.75
N PHE A 444 -25.21 -2.97 21.02
CA PHE A 444 -24.61 -2.12 19.98
C PHE A 444 -24.45 -0.67 20.44
N ASN A 445 -23.43 0.00 19.88
CA ASN A 445 -23.21 1.42 20.13
C ASN A 445 -24.22 2.28 19.34
N ASN A 446 -24.86 3.26 19.99
CA ASN A 446 -25.87 4.13 19.39
C ASN A 446 -25.27 5.30 18.60
N ASP A 447 -24.01 5.67 18.88
CA ASP A 447 -23.50 6.98 18.46
C ASP A 447 -23.13 7.05 16.97
N LEU A 448 -22.80 5.93 16.31
CA LEU A 448 -22.47 5.91 14.88
C LEU A 448 -22.72 4.55 14.22
N ASN A 449 -23.22 4.62 12.99
CA ASN A 449 -23.30 3.60 11.93
C ASN A 449 -24.67 2.97 11.70
N GLU A 450 -25.58 3.76 11.12
CA GLU A 450 -26.64 3.20 10.27
C GLU A 450 -26.02 2.41 9.11
N ILE A 451 -26.52 1.20 8.85
CA ILE A 451 -26.21 0.46 7.62
C ILE A 451 -27.36 0.68 6.64
N VAL A 452 -27.07 1.34 5.52
CA VAL A 452 -28.01 1.50 4.42
C VAL A 452 -27.64 0.55 3.28
N ILE A 453 -28.57 -0.35 2.95
CA ILE A 453 -28.51 -1.25 1.82
C ILE A 453 -29.38 -0.66 0.72
N ASN A 454 -28.73 -0.28 -0.39
CA ASN A 454 -29.39 0.19 -1.60
C ASN A 454 -29.41 -0.93 -2.64
N PHE A 455 -30.47 -0.99 -3.42
CA PHE A 455 -30.63 -1.96 -4.50
C PHE A 455 -30.39 -1.30 -5.84
N GLU A 456 -29.93 -2.09 -6.80
CA GLU A 456 -29.63 -1.60 -8.14
C GLU A 456 -30.85 -1.75 -9.05
N PHE A 457 -31.05 -0.75 -9.92
CA PHE A 457 -32.02 -0.85 -11.00
C PHE A 457 -31.49 -1.82 -12.06
N ILE A 458 -32.40 -2.52 -12.72
CA ILE A 458 -32.10 -3.25 -13.94
C ILE A 458 -31.76 -2.21 -15.01
N ASP A 459 -30.59 -2.34 -15.63
CA ASP A 459 -30.21 -1.49 -16.75
C ASP A 459 -30.85 -2.01 -18.04
N SER A 460 -31.45 -1.10 -18.82
CA SER A 460 -31.87 -1.34 -20.20
C SER A 460 -30.80 -2.00 -21.08
N GLU A 461 -29.51 -1.68 -20.89
CA GLU A 461 -28.43 -2.30 -21.65
C GLU A 461 -28.25 -3.78 -21.27
N GLU A 462 -28.37 -4.11 -19.98
CA GLU A 462 -28.38 -5.49 -19.51
C GLU A 462 -29.57 -6.26 -20.11
N LEU A 463 -30.74 -5.62 -20.13
CA LEU A 463 -31.95 -6.19 -20.72
C LEU A 463 -31.79 -6.46 -22.23
N ASN A 464 -31.16 -5.53 -22.96
CA ASN A 464 -30.86 -5.70 -24.38
C ASN A 464 -29.96 -6.92 -24.62
N ASN A 465 -28.90 -7.05 -23.82
CA ASN A 465 -27.96 -8.17 -23.92
C ASN A 465 -28.62 -9.52 -23.62
N PHE A 466 -29.64 -9.53 -22.75
CA PHE A 466 -30.43 -10.72 -22.48
C PHE A 466 -31.41 -11.07 -23.61
N ILE A 467 -32.15 -10.07 -24.14
CA ILE A 467 -33.21 -10.29 -25.13
C ILE A 467 -32.64 -10.52 -26.53
N MET A 468 -31.68 -9.70 -26.97
CA MET A 468 -31.20 -9.64 -28.36
C MET A 468 -30.76 -11.00 -28.92
N PRO A 469 -30.01 -11.86 -28.20
CA PRO A 469 -29.60 -13.16 -28.74
C PRO A 469 -30.76 -14.14 -28.95
N ALA A 470 -31.86 -13.99 -28.21
CA ALA A 470 -33.01 -14.88 -28.25
C ALA A 470 -34.15 -14.35 -29.14
N LEU A 471 -34.17 -13.04 -29.40
CA LEU A 471 -35.21 -12.39 -30.19
C LEU A 471 -34.93 -12.53 -31.69
N ASN A 472 -35.55 -13.52 -32.33
CA ASN A 472 -35.49 -13.69 -33.78
C ASN A 472 -36.58 -12.87 -34.47
N LEU A 473 -36.33 -11.58 -34.73
CA LEU A 473 -37.24 -10.72 -35.49
C LEU A 473 -37.07 -10.93 -37.00
N SER A 474 -38.18 -11.14 -37.70
CA SER A 474 -38.23 -11.15 -39.16
C SER A 474 -39.34 -10.25 -39.69
N ALA A 475 -39.15 -9.75 -40.92
CA ALA A 475 -40.19 -9.00 -41.60
C ALA A 475 -41.44 -9.89 -41.78
N GLY A 476 -42.63 -9.31 -41.59
CA GLY A 476 -43.90 -10.04 -41.60
C GLY A 476 -44.33 -10.58 -40.24
N MET A 477 -43.54 -10.45 -39.17
CA MET A 477 -44.00 -10.75 -37.81
C MET A 477 -45.05 -9.75 -37.35
N SER A 478 -46.09 -10.23 -36.66
CA SER A 478 -47.15 -9.37 -36.12
C SER A 478 -46.78 -8.78 -34.75
N ASN A 479 -47.32 -7.60 -34.46
CA ASN A 479 -47.10 -6.92 -33.17
C ASN A 479 -47.47 -7.80 -31.96
N GLN A 480 -48.61 -8.50 -32.03
CA GLN A 480 -49.06 -9.39 -30.94
C GLN A 480 -48.07 -10.53 -30.69
N LEU A 481 -47.54 -11.15 -31.74
CA LEU A 481 -46.58 -12.24 -31.61
C LEU A 481 -45.26 -11.74 -31.02
N THR A 482 -44.73 -10.62 -31.51
CA THR A 482 -43.47 -10.06 -31.02
C THR A 482 -43.56 -9.64 -29.56
N LYS A 483 -44.64 -8.94 -29.16
CA LYS A 483 -44.87 -8.59 -27.75
C LYS A 483 -44.91 -9.82 -26.86
N LYS A 484 -45.57 -10.88 -27.32
CA LYS A 484 -45.63 -12.15 -26.59
C LYS A 484 -44.24 -12.76 -26.39
N ILE A 485 -43.42 -12.82 -27.45
CA ILE A 485 -42.05 -13.36 -27.36
C ILE A 485 -41.21 -12.57 -26.36
N ILE A 486 -41.24 -11.23 -26.42
CA ILE A 486 -40.47 -10.40 -25.49
C ILE A 486 -40.93 -10.65 -24.03
N LYS A 487 -42.24 -10.72 -23.78
CA LYS A 487 -42.80 -11.01 -22.45
C LYS A 487 -42.42 -12.41 -21.96
N ASP A 488 -42.49 -13.41 -22.82
CA ASP A 488 -42.13 -14.78 -22.50
C ASP A 488 -40.64 -14.88 -22.15
N LEU A 489 -39.76 -14.17 -22.88
CA LEU A 489 -38.34 -14.08 -22.57
C LEU A 489 -38.09 -13.44 -21.20
N LEU A 490 -38.71 -12.30 -20.91
CA LEU A 490 -38.57 -11.62 -19.61
C LEU A 490 -39.06 -12.50 -18.45
N SER A 491 -40.18 -13.18 -18.64
CA SER A 491 -40.77 -14.07 -17.62
C SER A 491 -39.94 -15.34 -17.37
N SER A 492 -39.08 -15.74 -18.32
CA SER A 492 -38.25 -16.95 -18.22
C SER A 492 -37.05 -16.80 -17.28
N ASN A 493 -36.71 -15.58 -16.88
CA ASN A 493 -35.59 -15.30 -15.98
C ASN A 493 -36.09 -14.60 -14.71
N GLU A 494 -35.79 -15.17 -13.55
CA GLU A 494 -36.23 -14.65 -12.25
C GLU A 494 -35.85 -13.18 -12.01
N LYS A 495 -34.70 -12.73 -12.53
CA LYS A 495 -34.26 -11.34 -12.39
C LYS A 495 -35.18 -10.34 -13.10
N TYR A 496 -35.82 -10.75 -14.19
CA TYR A 496 -36.62 -9.87 -15.05
C TYR A 496 -38.12 -10.18 -15.00
N SER A 497 -38.52 -11.27 -14.36
CA SER A 497 -39.89 -11.79 -14.38
C SER A 497 -40.91 -10.86 -13.70
N SER A 498 -40.44 -9.95 -12.85
CA SER A 498 -41.25 -8.93 -12.18
C SER A 498 -41.53 -7.70 -13.05
N LEU A 499 -40.83 -7.53 -14.19
CA LEU A 499 -41.02 -6.38 -15.08
C LEU A 499 -42.38 -6.45 -15.78
N SER A 500 -43.17 -5.39 -15.64
CA SER A 500 -44.51 -5.31 -16.20
C SER A 500 -44.63 -4.26 -17.30
N GLU A 501 -45.26 -4.61 -18.43
CA GLU A 501 -45.60 -3.64 -19.48
C GLU A 501 -46.58 -2.60 -18.91
N HIS A 502 -46.40 -1.33 -19.27
CA HIS A 502 -47.13 -0.15 -18.77
C HIS A 502 -46.78 0.31 -17.35
N LEU A 503 -45.95 -0.43 -16.60
CA LEU A 503 -45.39 0.02 -15.33
C LEU A 503 -43.88 0.27 -15.43
N ASP A 504 -43.16 -0.68 -16.01
CA ASP A 504 -41.70 -0.64 -16.10
C ASP A 504 -41.20 -0.32 -17.51
N TYR A 505 -41.89 -0.83 -18.52
CA TYR A 505 -41.56 -0.61 -19.91
C TYR A 505 -42.80 -0.55 -20.79
N GLU A 506 -42.65 -0.05 -22.02
CA GLU A 506 -43.63 -0.16 -23.09
C GLU A 506 -42.97 -0.76 -24.32
N ILE A 507 -43.69 -1.65 -25.02
CA ILE A 507 -43.26 -2.12 -26.34
C ILE A 507 -43.98 -1.28 -27.39
N ILE A 508 -43.22 -0.44 -28.06
CA ILE A 508 -43.66 0.47 -29.11
C ILE A 508 -43.21 -0.08 -30.46
N TRP A 509 -43.99 0.24 -31.48
CA TRP A 509 -43.84 -0.25 -32.84
C TRP A 509 -43.79 0.97 -33.77
N ASN A 510 -42.80 1.05 -34.67
CA ASN A 510 -42.68 2.17 -35.60
C ASN A 510 -43.22 1.88 -37.02
N SER A 511 -44.05 0.85 -37.19
CA SER A 511 -44.82 0.61 -38.43
C SER A 511 -46.17 1.28 -38.43
N ASP A 512 -46.65 1.58 -39.62
CA ASP A 512 -48.04 1.96 -39.91
C ASP A 512 -48.97 0.75 -40.14
N THR A 513 -48.44 -0.48 -40.10
CA THR A 513 -49.19 -1.72 -40.34
C THR A 513 -49.11 -2.71 -39.16
N GLU A 514 -49.97 -3.75 -39.18
CA GLU A 514 -50.00 -4.81 -38.15
C GLU A 514 -48.75 -5.74 -38.19
N PHE A 515 -47.95 -5.66 -39.25
CA PHE A 515 -46.79 -6.51 -39.52
C PHE A 515 -45.52 -5.69 -39.73
N LEU A 516 -44.36 -6.26 -39.38
CA LEU A 516 -43.10 -5.51 -39.34
C LEU A 516 -42.42 -5.50 -40.71
N LYS A 517 -42.10 -4.35 -41.28
CA LYS A 517 -41.37 -4.25 -42.57
C LYS A 517 -39.87 -4.19 -42.37
N ILE A 518 -39.12 -4.45 -43.44
CA ILE A 518 -37.67 -4.21 -43.46
C ILE A 518 -37.39 -2.72 -43.21
N GLY A 519 -36.51 -2.44 -42.25
CA GLY A 519 -36.10 -1.08 -41.89
C GLY A 519 -36.97 -0.42 -40.81
N GLU A 520 -38.07 -1.04 -40.43
CA GLU A 520 -38.82 -0.72 -39.21
C GLU A 520 -38.15 -1.36 -37.98
N SER A 521 -38.59 -1.02 -36.78
CA SER A 521 -38.06 -1.50 -35.51
C SER A 521 -39.14 -1.69 -34.45
N VAL A 522 -38.82 -2.58 -33.52
CA VAL A 522 -39.55 -2.77 -32.28
C VAL A 522 -38.74 -2.12 -31.17
N ILE A 523 -39.40 -1.26 -30.39
CA ILE A 523 -38.75 -0.44 -29.38
C ILE A 523 -39.26 -0.86 -28.01
N LEU A 524 -38.37 -1.30 -27.12
CA LEU A 524 -38.66 -1.40 -25.69
C LEU A 524 -38.24 -0.11 -25.03
N LYS A 525 -39.22 0.65 -24.54
CA LYS A 525 -39.01 1.94 -23.91
C LYS A 525 -39.21 1.82 -22.40
N PRO A 526 -38.17 2.02 -21.57
CA PRO A 526 -38.34 2.13 -20.13
C PRO A 526 -39.28 3.29 -19.75
N ILE A 527 -40.14 3.08 -18.76
CA ILE A 527 -41.02 4.12 -18.21
C ILE A 527 -40.23 4.97 -17.21
N ILE A 528 -40.34 6.30 -17.30
CA ILE A 528 -39.54 7.27 -16.51
C ILE A 528 -39.66 7.03 -15.00
N ASN A 529 -40.84 6.62 -14.53
CA ASN A 529 -41.13 6.37 -13.12
C ASN A 529 -41.11 4.88 -12.76
N SER A 530 -40.48 4.03 -13.58
CA SER A 530 -40.27 2.63 -13.21
C SER A 530 -39.43 2.54 -11.95
N ARG A 531 -39.83 1.59 -11.09
CA ARG A 531 -39.18 1.31 -9.80
C ARG A 531 -38.19 0.15 -9.91
N LEU A 532 -38.06 -0.44 -11.09
CA LEU A 532 -37.22 -1.62 -11.37
C LEU A 532 -36.27 -1.39 -12.54
N LEU A 533 -36.71 -0.74 -13.62
CA LEU A 533 -35.96 -0.58 -14.87
C LEU A 533 -35.55 0.87 -15.09
N LYS A 534 -34.29 1.10 -15.46
CA LYS A 534 -33.80 2.42 -15.90
C LYS A 534 -32.94 2.31 -17.15
N GLY A 535 -32.83 3.44 -17.86
CA GLY A 535 -31.93 3.59 -18.99
C GLY A 535 -32.64 4.10 -20.25
N LYS A 536 -32.09 3.74 -21.40
CA LYS A 536 -32.55 4.24 -22.72
C LYS A 536 -33.50 3.26 -23.38
N GLU A 537 -34.18 3.74 -24.41
CA GLU A 537 -34.94 2.88 -25.30
C GLU A 537 -34.02 1.90 -26.05
N ILE A 538 -34.49 0.67 -26.20
CA ILE A 538 -33.80 -0.41 -26.88
C ILE A 538 -34.53 -0.65 -28.19
N GLU A 539 -33.81 -0.61 -29.31
CA GLU A 539 -34.39 -0.84 -30.64
C GLU A 539 -33.87 -2.14 -31.25
N TRP A 540 -34.80 -2.96 -31.73
CA TRP A 540 -34.47 -4.17 -32.50
C TRP A 540 -35.07 -4.09 -33.89
N TYR A 541 -34.26 -4.46 -34.88
CA TYR A 541 -34.62 -4.41 -36.30
C TYR A 541 -34.85 -5.83 -36.84
N PRO A 542 -35.86 -6.04 -37.69
CA PRO A 542 -36.11 -7.34 -38.28
C PRO A 542 -35.06 -7.70 -39.33
N ALA A 543 -34.74 -8.99 -39.38
CA ALA A 543 -34.15 -9.59 -40.56
C ALA A 543 -35.18 -9.62 -41.71
N GLU A 544 -34.71 -9.83 -42.93
CA GLU A 544 -35.61 -10.05 -44.07
C GLU A 544 -36.42 -11.34 -43.90
N PHE A 545 -37.61 -11.38 -44.50
CA PHE A 545 -38.45 -12.58 -44.45
C PHE A 545 -37.82 -13.73 -45.23
N GLY A 546 -37.66 -14.88 -44.59
CA GLY A 546 -37.06 -16.07 -45.20
C GLY A 546 -38.05 -16.86 -46.07
N LEU A 547 -37.93 -16.76 -47.40
CA LEU A 547 -38.78 -17.49 -48.35
C LEU A 547 -38.46 -18.99 -48.46
N SER A 548 -37.31 -19.44 -47.94
CA SER A 548 -36.90 -20.85 -47.97
C SER A 548 -37.90 -21.77 -47.25
N SER A 549 -38.45 -21.34 -46.11
CA SER A 549 -39.49 -22.08 -45.39
C SER A 549 -40.78 -22.19 -46.21
N ILE A 550 -41.19 -21.10 -46.86
CA ILE A 550 -42.37 -21.08 -47.74
C ILE A 550 -42.18 -22.03 -48.92
N ARG A 551 -41.01 -22.06 -49.53
CA ARG A 551 -40.68 -22.99 -50.62
C ARG A 551 -40.88 -24.45 -50.21
N LEU A 552 -40.35 -24.86 -49.05
CA LEU A 552 -40.45 -26.23 -48.55
C LEU A 552 -41.90 -26.65 -48.27
N GLU A 553 -42.72 -25.73 -47.74
CA GLU A 553 -44.13 -26.01 -47.49
C GLU A 553 -44.96 -26.08 -48.78
N ILE A 554 -44.64 -25.25 -49.78
CA ILE A 554 -45.26 -25.33 -51.11
C ILE A 554 -45.03 -26.70 -51.76
N GLU A 555 -43.84 -27.29 -51.61
CA GLU A 555 -43.52 -28.61 -52.19
C GLU A 555 -44.37 -29.77 -51.63
N LYS A 556 -45.00 -29.57 -50.46
CA LYS A 556 -45.93 -30.50 -49.82
C LYS A 556 -47.36 -30.38 -50.33
N LEU A 557 -47.70 -29.30 -51.02
CA LEU A 557 -49.05 -29.08 -51.55
C LEU A 557 -49.37 -30.07 -52.67
N ASN A 558 -50.64 -30.49 -52.73
CA ASN A 558 -51.14 -31.40 -53.76
C ASN A 558 -51.44 -30.65 -55.07
N ILE A 559 -50.38 -30.11 -55.70
CA ILE A 559 -50.44 -29.50 -57.02
C ILE A 559 -50.13 -30.57 -58.06
N ASN A 560 -51.16 -31.00 -58.79
CA ASN A 560 -51.04 -32.09 -59.75
C ASN A 560 -51.79 -31.80 -61.05
N ASN A 561 -51.51 -32.61 -62.07
CA ASN A 561 -52.08 -32.45 -63.42
C ASN A 561 -53.56 -32.83 -63.53
N LYS A 562 -54.17 -33.44 -62.51
CA LYS A 562 -55.60 -33.78 -62.46
C LYS A 562 -56.47 -32.58 -62.08
N ASN A 563 -55.90 -31.63 -61.34
CA ASN A 563 -56.57 -30.37 -61.01
C ASN A 563 -56.54 -29.42 -62.22
N SER A 564 -57.59 -28.63 -62.41
CA SER A 564 -57.57 -27.52 -63.36
C SER A 564 -56.54 -26.46 -62.95
N ASN A 565 -56.04 -25.67 -63.90
CA ASN A 565 -55.12 -24.57 -63.60
C ASN A 565 -55.73 -23.59 -62.57
N LEU A 566 -57.05 -23.36 -62.64
CA LEU A 566 -57.77 -22.52 -61.70
C LEU A 566 -57.81 -23.11 -60.29
N GLU A 567 -57.97 -24.42 -60.15
CA GLU A 567 -57.95 -25.11 -58.85
C GLU A 567 -56.56 -25.09 -58.23
N ASN A 568 -55.51 -25.40 -59.00
CA ASN A 568 -54.13 -25.33 -58.53
C ASN A 568 -53.75 -23.90 -58.10
N TYR A 569 -54.15 -22.89 -58.88
CA TYR A 569 -53.97 -21.49 -58.52
C TYR A 569 -54.69 -21.14 -57.21
N LYS A 570 -55.94 -21.57 -57.02
CA LYS A 570 -56.68 -21.35 -55.77
C LYS A 570 -56.00 -21.99 -54.57
N ILE A 571 -55.46 -23.20 -54.71
CA ILE A 571 -54.71 -23.89 -53.64
C ILE A 571 -53.46 -23.10 -53.26
N LEU A 572 -52.67 -22.66 -54.26
CA LEU A 572 -51.45 -21.89 -54.04
C LEU A 572 -51.74 -20.53 -53.41
N ASN A 573 -52.73 -19.80 -53.93
CA ASN A 573 -53.06 -18.48 -53.41
C ASN A 573 -53.60 -18.56 -51.98
N GLN A 574 -54.48 -19.53 -51.69
CA GLN A 574 -54.95 -19.75 -50.32
C GLN A 574 -53.80 -20.10 -49.38
N PHE A 575 -52.89 -20.98 -49.79
CA PHE A 575 -51.72 -21.32 -49.00
C PHE A 575 -50.86 -20.09 -48.68
N LEU A 576 -50.60 -19.22 -49.66
CA LEU A 576 -49.84 -17.99 -49.42
C LEU A 576 -50.60 -17.04 -48.49
N ILE A 577 -51.91 -16.84 -48.69
CA ILE A 577 -52.73 -16.01 -47.79
C ILE A 577 -52.66 -16.53 -46.35
N ASP A 578 -52.65 -17.84 -46.15
CA ASP A 578 -52.62 -18.45 -44.81
C ASP A 578 -51.22 -18.36 -44.15
N ASN A 579 -50.13 -18.42 -44.94
CA ASN A 579 -48.76 -18.50 -44.41
C ASN A 579 -48.00 -17.17 -44.43
N ILE A 580 -48.36 -16.27 -45.35
CA ILE A 580 -47.79 -14.92 -45.50
C ILE A 580 -48.90 -13.88 -45.66
N PRO A 581 -49.85 -13.80 -44.69
CA PRO A 581 -51.03 -12.92 -44.78
C PRO A 581 -50.70 -11.43 -44.95
N PHE A 582 -49.45 -11.04 -44.65
CA PHE A 582 -48.94 -9.69 -44.78
C PHE A 582 -48.52 -9.32 -46.22
N MET A 583 -48.29 -10.30 -47.10
CA MET A 583 -48.00 -10.07 -48.51
C MET A 583 -49.27 -10.09 -49.34
N LYS A 584 -49.39 -9.17 -50.31
CA LYS A 584 -50.54 -9.06 -51.21
C LYS A 584 -50.18 -9.47 -52.62
N GLU A 585 -51.03 -10.29 -53.23
CA GLU A 585 -50.91 -10.64 -54.64
C GLU A 585 -50.99 -9.38 -55.54
N ASN A 586 -50.19 -9.36 -56.60
CA ASN A 586 -49.94 -8.28 -57.54
C ASN A 586 -49.18 -7.07 -56.98
N LEU A 587 -49.04 -6.93 -55.65
CA LEU A 587 -48.21 -5.91 -55.00
C LEU A 587 -46.86 -6.47 -54.56
N ASP A 588 -46.89 -7.53 -53.76
CA ASP A 588 -45.73 -8.14 -53.11
C ASP A 588 -45.33 -9.47 -53.79
N TYR A 589 -46.29 -10.19 -54.37
CA TYR A 589 -46.00 -11.40 -55.17
C TYR A 589 -46.95 -11.54 -56.36
N THR A 590 -46.58 -12.33 -57.37
CA THR A 590 -47.47 -12.77 -58.45
C THR A 590 -47.40 -14.28 -58.63
N ILE A 591 -48.52 -14.90 -59.00
CA ILE A 591 -48.57 -16.32 -59.38
C ILE A 591 -48.89 -16.39 -60.87
N GLU A 592 -47.95 -16.92 -61.65
CA GLU A 592 -48.06 -17.05 -63.08
C GLU A 592 -48.01 -18.53 -63.48
N TRP A 593 -48.64 -18.85 -64.60
CA TRP A 593 -48.65 -20.19 -65.16
C TRP A 593 -48.04 -20.16 -66.54
N PHE A 594 -47.11 -21.08 -66.79
CA PHE A 594 -46.45 -21.21 -68.08
C PHE A 594 -46.44 -22.67 -68.52
N ASP A 595 -46.74 -22.85 -69.80
CA ASP A 595 -46.45 -24.07 -70.52
C ASP A 595 -45.03 -23.97 -71.07
N TRP A 596 -44.19 -24.96 -70.78
CA TRP A 596 -42.89 -25.07 -71.41
C TRP A 596 -42.74 -26.46 -72.04
N TYR A 597 -42.15 -26.47 -73.23
CA TYR A 597 -41.96 -27.70 -73.99
C TYR A 597 -40.65 -28.36 -73.55
N GLU A 598 -40.74 -29.57 -72.99
CA GLU A 598 -39.58 -30.36 -72.64
C GLU A 598 -39.20 -31.22 -73.85
N ALA A 599 -38.22 -30.72 -74.61
CA ALA A 599 -37.80 -31.31 -75.89
C ALA A 599 -37.37 -32.79 -75.78
N GLU A 600 -36.93 -33.23 -74.59
CA GLU A 600 -36.46 -34.59 -74.33
C GLU A 600 -37.60 -35.63 -74.25
N PHE A 601 -38.84 -35.19 -73.97
CA PHE A 601 -40.01 -36.06 -73.80
C PHE A 601 -41.16 -35.76 -74.78
N GLU A 602 -40.94 -34.82 -75.71
CA GLU A 602 -41.97 -34.25 -76.61
C GLU A 602 -43.26 -33.83 -75.89
N ASN A 603 -43.16 -33.43 -74.62
CA ASN A 603 -44.32 -33.18 -73.78
C ASN A 603 -44.36 -31.73 -73.29
N TRP A 604 -45.56 -31.18 -73.22
CA TRP A 604 -45.78 -29.86 -72.63
C TRP A 604 -45.93 -30.01 -71.13
N ASN A 605 -44.94 -29.50 -70.39
CA ASN A 605 -44.98 -29.49 -68.93
C ASN A 605 -45.58 -28.19 -68.43
N LYS A 606 -46.48 -28.32 -67.47
CA LYS A 606 -47.10 -27.19 -66.78
C LYS A 606 -46.28 -26.85 -65.54
N GLN A 607 -45.98 -25.58 -65.35
CA GLN A 607 -45.36 -25.07 -64.12
C GLN A 607 -46.09 -23.81 -63.63
N PHE A 608 -46.17 -23.69 -62.31
CA PHE A 608 -46.50 -22.42 -61.68
C PHE A 608 -45.21 -21.73 -61.26
N VAL A 609 -45.19 -20.40 -61.38
CA VAL A 609 -44.09 -19.55 -60.97
C VAL A 609 -44.64 -18.55 -59.97
N ILE A 610 -44.09 -18.51 -58.76
CA ILE A 610 -44.38 -17.46 -57.80
C ILE A 610 -43.20 -16.50 -57.79
N THR A 611 -43.43 -15.26 -58.16
CA THR A 611 -42.43 -14.20 -58.11
C THR A 611 -42.72 -13.31 -56.91
N PHE A 612 -41.85 -13.33 -55.91
CA PHE A 612 -41.85 -12.42 -54.78
C PHE A 612 -41.04 -11.18 -55.14
N LYS A 613 -41.69 -10.03 -55.19
CA LYS A 613 -41.10 -8.77 -55.61
C LYS A 613 -40.24 -8.18 -54.49
N LYS A 614 -39.09 -7.60 -54.85
CA LYS A 614 -38.28 -6.83 -53.89
C LYS A 614 -39.09 -5.66 -53.31
N GLY A 615 -38.97 -5.40 -52.02
CA GLY A 615 -39.74 -4.32 -51.40
C GLY A 615 -39.78 -4.37 -49.88
N GLN A 616 -40.99 -4.30 -49.33
CA GLN A 616 -41.23 -4.09 -47.89
C GLN A 616 -40.82 -5.29 -47.02
N TRP A 617 -40.76 -6.50 -47.60
CA TRP A 617 -40.62 -7.74 -46.85
C TRP A 617 -39.32 -8.50 -47.15
N ILE A 618 -38.77 -8.33 -48.35
CA ILE A 618 -37.55 -8.99 -48.84
C ILE A 618 -36.69 -8.00 -49.63
N LYS A 619 -35.36 -8.14 -49.54
CA LYS A 619 -34.42 -7.20 -50.20
C LYS A 619 -34.27 -7.45 -51.69
N ASN A 620 -34.28 -8.73 -52.09
CA ASN A 620 -34.10 -9.16 -53.46
C ASN A 620 -35.39 -9.81 -53.98
N GLU A 621 -35.63 -9.68 -55.28
CA GLU A 621 -36.71 -10.40 -55.93
C GLU A 621 -36.34 -11.89 -55.96
N GLU A 622 -37.29 -12.74 -55.60
CA GLU A 622 -37.10 -14.19 -55.56
C GLU A 622 -38.20 -14.91 -56.32
N VAL A 623 -37.82 -15.98 -57.01
CA VAL A 623 -38.72 -16.76 -57.86
C VAL A 623 -38.75 -18.20 -57.38
N ILE A 624 -39.95 -18.71 -57.09
CA ILE A 624 -40.20 -20.10 -56.73
C ILE A 624 -40.88 -20.80 -57.91
N PHE A 625 -40.18 -21.77 -58.50
CA PHE A 625 -40.72 -22.64 -59.55
C PHE A 625 -41.40 -23.87 -58.94
N ILE A 626 -42.65 -24.10 -59.31
CA ILE A 626 -43.47 -25.20 -58.80
C ILE A 626 -43.77 -26.14 -59.96
N LYS A 627 -43.15 -27.31 -59.92
CA LYS A 627 -43.42 -28.40 -60.86
C LYS A 627 -44.75 -29.06 -60.51
N ILE A 628 -45.64 -29.19 -61.49
CA ILE A 628 -46.88 -29.94 -61.32
C ILE A 628 -46.56 -31.44 -61.38
N LYS A 629 -46.94 -32.18 -60.34
CA LYS A 629 -46.69 -33.63 -60.21
C LYS A 629 -47.70 -34.48 -60.98
#